data_AF-A0A497IIB4-F1
#
_entry.id   AF-A0A497IIB4-F1
#
_cell.length_a   1.000
_cell.length_b   1.000
_cell.length_c   1.000
_cell.angle_alpha   90.00
_cell.angle_beta   90.00
_cell.angle_gamma   90.00
#
_symmetry.space_group_name_H-M   'P 1'
#
loop_
_entity.id
_entity.type
_entity.pdbx_description
1 polymer ?
#
loop_
_entity_poly.entity_id
_entity_poly.type
_entity_poly.pdbx_seq_one_letter_code
_entity_poly.pdbx_strand_id
1 'polypeptide(L)'
;MTDERFEVVMGALLHDIGKFIQRGEGMYEKKHEDYGREFVLNNLPTLTEEQREVISALVGEHHQNLSKNPDIASLLAVVRKADRLSAEHDRKEEIEEKNVYKTPLRSIFSELFRDQFKEGEIPIQNLPPVAVSDKIWDTREFTITAQDYRRLYDGFKEDLKKIQNTKSEDALLNSLNYLLMKWTRYVPSAVYLSVPDIPLYDHLKTTAAMALSILEGDKDKPFLLIGGDVSGIQDFIFYNRSSENVDDKATKRMRGRSFLINLIVDATTKYIVEEMNLYEPNVLWATGGVFLILAPNNEENRKRLQAIRRDVNLYLHRTFKRLTLVITGMEVGEDGMKQFHRTLDELFTRLDEEKDRKYTPIWEDLEFVGDRKGINEICPSCGMPLKKKEKERCETCLNEEKLGGKVAAM
;
A
#
# COMPACT_ATOMS: atom_id res chain seq x y z
N MET A 1 -15.78 16.54 -19.65
CA MET A 1 -15.64 15.12 -19.27
C MET A 1 -15.03 15.15 -17.90
N THR A 2 -15.86 14.83 -16.92
CA THR A 2 -15.49 14.47 -15.56
C THR A 2 -14.35 13.47 -15.58
N ASP A 3 -13.47 13.54 -14.59
CA ASP A 3 -12.31 12.67 -14.49
C ASP A 3 -12.75 11.28 -14.04
N GLU A 4 -13.20 10.43 -14.98
CA GLU A 4 -13.72 9.07 -14.75
C GLU A 4 -12.83 8.21 -13.83
N ARG A 5 -11.53 8.54 -13.72
CA ARG A 5 -10.57 7.91 -12.83
C ARG A 5 -11.02 7.99 -11.38
N PHE A 6 -11.43 9.19 -10.93
CA PHE A 6 -11.79 9.41 -9.54
C PHE A 6 -13.04 8.61 -9.17
N GLU A 7 -14.09 8.63 -10.00
CA GLU A 7 -15.32 7.89 -9.72
C GLU A 7 -15.09 6.38 -9.74
N VAL A 8 -14.28 5.85 -10.67
CA VAL A 8 -13.94 4.42 -10.72
C VAL A 8 -13.18 3.98 -9.47
N VAL A 9 -12.15 4.72 -9.08
CA VAL A 9 -11.32 4.35 -7.92
C VAL A 9 -12.12 4.51 -6.63
N MET A 10 -12.89 5.58 -6.48
CA MET A 10 -13.76 5.77 -5.32
C MET A 10 -14.88 4.72 -5.27
N GLY A 11 -15.51 4.42 -6.40
CA GLY A 11 -16.54 3.39 -6.52
C GLY A 11 -16.00 2.01 -6.16
N ALA A 12 -14.81 1.64 -6.67
CA ALA A 12 -14.13 0.40 -6.34
C ALA A 12 -13.71 0.32 -4.86
N LEU A 13 -13.20 1.41 -4.29
CA LEU A 13 -12.81 1.49 -2.89
C LEU A 13 -14.01 1.37 -1.93
N LEU A 14 -15.21 1.75 -2.37
CA LEU A 14 -16.43 1.76 -1.57
C LEU A 14 -17.44 0.67 -1.92
N HIS A 15 -17.23 -0.13 -2.97
CA HIS A 15 -18.25 -1.05 -3.50
C HIS A 15 -18.83 -1.98 -2.42
N ASP A 16 -17.96 -2.41 -1.50
CA ASP A 16 -18.27 -3.38 -0.45
C ASP A 16 -18.41 -2.76 0.95
N ILE A 17 -18.38 -1.42 1.08
CA ILE A 17 -18.48 -0.73 2.39
C ILE A 17 -19.79 -1.07 3.12
N GLY A 18 -20.84 -1.38 2.35
CA GLY A 18 -22.12 -1.81 2.88
C GLY A 18 -22.04 -3.05 3.77
N LYS A 19 -21.10 -3.97 3.53
CA LYS A 19 -20.88 -5.15 4.39
C LYS A 19 -20.50 -4.74 5.80
N PHE A 20 -19.66 -3.72 5.93
CA PHE A 20 -19.24 -3.17 7.22
C PHE A 20 -20.40 -2.44 7.93
N ILE A 21 -21.13 -1.60 7.18
CA ILE A 21 -22.27 -0.84 7.70
C ILE A 21 -23.38 -1.78 8.20
N GLN A 22 -23.76 -2.77 7.40
CA GLN A 22 -24.78 -3.76 7.73
C GLN A 22 -24.44 -4.50 9.03
N ARG A 23 -23.18 -4.92 9.21
CA ARG A 23 -22.69 -5.57 10.43
C ARG A 23 -22.70 -4.61 11.65
N GLY A 24 -22.37 -3.33 11.44
CA GLY A 24 -22.33 -2.31 12.50
C GLY A 24 -23.70 -1.85 12.99
N GLU A 25 -24.65 -1.68 12.08
CA GLU A 25 -26.02 -1.30 12.43
C GLU A 25 -26.79 -2.48 13.03
N GLY A 26 -26.49 -3.70 12.58
CA GLY A 26 -27.19 -4.91 13.01
C GLY A 26 -28.60 -5.01 12.40
N MET A 27 -28.88 -4.21 11.37
CA MET A 27 -30.10 -4.24 10.59
C MET A 27 -29.77 -4.80 9.21
N TYR A 28 -30.50 -5.84 8.79
CA TYR A 28 -30.28 -6.58 7.53
C TYR A 28 -31.52 -6.48 6.64
N GLU A 29 -32.22 -5.36 6.77
CA GLU A 29 -33.47 -5.09 6.05
C GLU A 29 -33.21 -4.87 4.57
N LYS A 30 -31.98 -4.47 4.21
CA LYS A 30 -31.54 -4.18 2.85
C LYS A 30 -30.30 -4.99 2.50
N LYS A 31 -30.01 -5.09 1.20
CA LYS A 31 -28.76 -5.68 0.74
C LYS A 31 -27.60 -4.74 1.03
N HIS A 32 -26.38 -5.27 1.08
CA HIS A 32 -25.21 -4.46 1.41
C HIS A 32 -24.95 -3.38 0.35
N GLU A 33 -25.28 -3.65 -0.91
CA GLU A 33 -25.21 -2.69 -2.02
C GLU A 33 -26.06 -1.44 -1.75
N ASP A 34 -27.25 -1.61 -1.14
CA ASP A 34 -28.14 -0.51 -0.80
C ASP A 34 -27.56 0.34 0.35
N TYR A 35 -26.98 -0.30 1.38
CA TYR A 35 -26.26 0.40 2.45
C TYR A 35 -25.06 1.19 1.91
N GLY A 36 -24.30 0.62 0.98
CA GLY A 36 -23.18 1.29 0.33
C GLY A 36 -23.63 2.49 -0.51
N ARG A 37 -24.72 2.34 -1.28
CA ARG A 37 -25.32 3.44 -2.04
C ARG A 37 -25.75 4.58 -1.11
N GLU A 38 -26.52 4.26 -0.07
CA GLU A 38 -26.99 5.25 0.92
C GLU A 38 -25.83 5.94 1.63
N PHE A 39 -24.73 5.22 1.88
CA PHE A 39 -23.52 5.81 2.44
C PHE A 39 -22.98 6.94 1.57
N VAL A 40 -22.78 6.68 0.27
CA VAL A 40 -22.27 7.68 -0.70
C VAL A 40 -23.21 8.88 -0.78
N LEU A 41 -24.53 8.61 -0.89
CA LEU A 41 -25.54 9.65 -1.03
C LEU A 41 -25.60 10.59 0.18
N ASN A 42 -25.42 10.07 1.39
CA ASN A 42 -25.69 10.81 2.62
C ASN A 42 -24.44 11.34 3.34
N ASN A 43 -23.27 10.71 3.15
CA ASN A 43 -22.11 10.97 4.01
C ASN A 43 -20.94 11.67 3.30
N LEU A 44 -20.98 11.81 1.98
CA LEU A 44 -19.93 12.44 1.18
C LEU A 44 -20.43 13.76 0.55
N PRO A 45 -20.65 14.83 1.34
CA PRO A 45 -21.29 16.07 0.88
C PRO A 45 -20.43 16.87 -0.11
N THR A 46 -19.14 16.61 -0.19
CA THR A 46 -18.20 17.33 -1.05
C THR A 46 -18.17 16.81 -2.50
N LEU A 47 -18.77 15.65 -2.76
CA LEU A 47 -18.99 15.15 -4.12
C LEU A 47 -19.99 16.04 -4.86
N THR A 48 -19.68 16.37 -6.12
CA THR A 48 -20.63 16.99 -7.04
C THR A 48 -21.84 16.08 -7.27
N GLU A 49 -22.94 16.62 -7.81
CA GLU A 49 -24.14 15.81 -8.12
C GLU A 49 -23.82 14.67 -9.09
N GLU A 50 -23.02 14.95 -10.13
CA GLU A 50 -22.59 13.97 -11.13
C GLU A 50 -21.72 12.87 -10.52
N GLN A 51 -20.69 13.24 -9.75
CA GLN A 51 -19.85 12.27 -9.03
C GLN A 51 -20.67 11.39 -8.10
N ARG A 52 -21.60 12.00 -7.36
CA ARG A 52 -22.47 11.29 -6.43
C ARG A 52 -23.37 10.29 -7.16
N GLU A 53 -23.92 10.66 -8.31
CA GLU A 53 -24.71 9.76 -9.15
C GLU A 53 -23.87 8.56 -9.60
N VAL A 54 -22.71 8.81 -10.23
CA VAL A 54 -21.85 7.75 -10.77
C VAL A 54 -21.32 6.84 -9.65
N ILE A 55 -20.72 7.40 -8.60
CA ILE A 55 -20.13 6.60 -7.51
C ILE A 55 -21.22 5.80 -6.79
N SER A 56 -22.39 6.38 -6.52
CA SER A 56 -23.48 5.66 -5.85
C SER A 56 -24.08 4.53 -6.72
N ALA A 57 -24.02 4.67 -8.05
CA ALA A 57 -24.37 3.60 -8.98
C ALA A 57 -23.30 2.50 -9.00
N LEU A 58 -22.02 2.85 -9.06
CA LEU A 58 -20.90 1.90 -8.98
C LEU A 58 -20.95 1.07 -7.70
N VAL A 59 -21.25 1.70 -6.56
CA VAL A 59 -21.39 1.01 -5.27
C VAL A 59 -22.70 0.22 -5.19
N GLY A 60 -23.82 0.76 -5.64
CA GLY A 60 -25.14 0.12 -5.46
C GLY A 60 -25.53 -0.92 -6.51
N GLU A 61 -24.87 -0.95 -7.67
CA GLU A 61 -25.23 -1.82 -8.80
C GLU A 61 -24.17 -2.87 -9.10
N HIS A 62 -23.06 -2.97 -8.36
CA HIS A 62 -21.95 -3.85 -8.71
C HIS A 62 -22.33 -5.35 -8.81
N HIS A 63 -23.47 -5.79 -8.26
CA HIS A 63 -24.02 -7.14 -8.45
C HIS A 63 -25.24 -7.26 -9.40
N GLN A 64 -25.76 -6.18 -9.99
CA GLN A 64 -26.97 -6.20 -10.84
C GLN A 64 -26.71 -6.49 -12.33
N ASN A 65 -27.72 -6.85 -13.12
CA ASN A 65 -27.43 -7.34 -14.48
C ASN A 65 -27.03 -6.28 -15.52
N LEU A 66 -27.30 -4.96 -15.35
CA LEU A 66 -26.72 -3.83 -16.13
C LEU A 66 -27.39 -2.48 -15.77
N SER A 67 -26.63 -1.39 -15.77
CA SER A 67 -27.17 -0.02 -15.66
C SER A 67 -27.80 0.43 -16.99
N LYS A 68 -28.82 1.30 -16.94
CA LYS A 68 -29.45 1.87 -18.15
C LYS A 68 -28.60 2.96 -18.80
N ASN A 69 -27.67 3.56 -18.05
CA ASN A 69 -26.72 4.55 -18.55
C ASN A 69 -25.48 3.81 -19.11
N PRO A 70 -25.18 3.93 -20.42
CA PRO A 70 -24.03 3.25 -21.04
C PRO A 70 -22.68 3.59 -20.41
N ASP A 71 -22.49 4.85 -20.00
CA ASP A 71 -21.21 5.30 -19.43
C ASP A 71 -21.00 4.64 -18.05
N ILE A 72 -22.02 4.68 -17.20
CA ILE A 72 -22.02 3.97 -15.90
C ILE A 72 -21.85 2.46 -16.12
N ALA A 73 -22.49 1.87 -17.12
CA ALA A 73 -22.37 0.44 -17.40
C ALA A 73 -20.92 0.03 -17.75
N SER A 74 -20.18 0.89 -18.47
CA SER A 74 -18.76 0.68 -18.79
C SER A 74 -17.91 0.69 -17.52
N LEU A 75 -18.06 1.73 -16.68
CA LEU A 75 -17.31 1.86 -15.42
C LEU A 75 -17.66 0.72 -14.43
N LEU A 76 -18.93 0.29 -14.41
CA LEU A 76 -19.39 -0.84 -13.61
C LEU A 76 -18.74 -2.15 -14.04
N ALA A 77 -18.52 -2.35 -15.35
CA ALA A 77 -17.81 -3.51 -15.86
C ALA A 77 -16.34 -3.53 -15.40
N VAL A 78 -15.70 -2.36 -15.32
CA VAL A 78 -14.34 -2.20 -14.77
C VAL A 78 -14.30 -2.60 -13.30
N VAL A 79 -15.17 -2.01 -12.47
CA VAL A 79 -15.22 -2.31 -11.01
C VAL A 79 -15.50 -3.79 -10.75
N ARG A 80 -16.45 -4.40 -11.47
CA ARG A 80 -16.74 -5.85 -11.34
C ARG A 80 -15.58 -6.74 -11.72
N LYS A 81 -14.88 -6.38 -12.80
CA LYS A 81 -13.73 -7.14 -13.25
C LYS A 81 -12.60 -7.07 -12.21
N ALA A 82 -12.37 -5.89 -11.64
CA ALA A 82 -11.41 -5.68 -10.57
C ALA A 82 -11.77 -6.47 -9.30
N ASP A 83 -13.03 -6.39 -8.85
CA ASP A 83 -13.55 -7.14 -7.69
C ASP A 83 -13.35 -8.65 -7.88
N ARG A 84 -13.76 -9.19 -9.04
CA ARG A 84 -13.58 -10.61 -9.36
C ARG A 84 -12.11 -11.03 -9.30
N LEU A 85 -11.20 -10.22 -9.87
CA LEU A 85 -9.77 -10.54 -9.88
C LEU A 85 -9.15 -10.45 -8.47
N SER A 86 -9.57 -9.49 -7.66
CA SER A 86 -9.13 -9.37 -6.26
C SER A 86 -9.56 -10.59 -5.43
N ALA A 87 -10.78 -11.10 -5.65
CA ALA A 87 -11.32 -12.25 -4.93
C ALA A 87 -11.04 -13.63 -5.58
N GLU A 88 -10.35 -13.71 -6.73
CA GLU A 88 -10.21 -14.99 -7.46
C GLU A 88 -9.32 -16.01 -6.72
N HIS A 89 -8.40 -15.52 -5.88
CA HIS A 89 -7.55 -16.37 -5.03
C HIS A 89 -8.32 -17.07 -3.90
N ASP A 90 -9.55 -16.64 -3.62
CA ASP A 90 -10.29 -16.98 -2.40
C ASP A 90 -11.14 -18.25 -2.58
N ARG A 91 -11.32 -18.72 -3.82
CA ARG A 91 -12.23 -19.85 -4.17
C ARG A 91 -11.60 -21.20 -3.83
N LYS A 92 -11.20 -21.40 -2.58
CA LYS A 92 -10.85 -22.70 -2.03
C LYS A 92 -11.96 -23.17 -1.10
N GLU A 93 -12.62 -24.24 -1.56
CA GLU A 93 -13.57 -25.12 -0.85
C GLU A 93 -14.92 -24.49 -0.43
N GLU A 94 -16.00 -25.21 -0.71
CA GLU A 94 -17.34 -24.92 -0.18
C GLU A 94 -17.31 -25.09 1.34
N ILE A 95 -17.33 -23.98 2.07
CA ILE A 95 -17.52 -23.98 3.52
C ILE A 95 -19.03 -23.94 3.81
N GLU A 96 -19.48 -24.71 4.81
CA GLU A 96 -20.84 -24.60 5.35
C GLU A 96 -21.21 -23.13 5.64
N GLU A 97 -22.46 -22.74 5.39
CA GLU A 97 -22.96 -21.38 5.65
C GLU A 97 -22.61 -20.93 7.08
N LYS A 98 -21.59 -20.08 7.21
CA LYS A 98 -21.18 -19.52 8.49
C LYS A 98 -21.99 -18.28 8.81
N ASN A 99 -22.32 -18.12 10.08
CA ASN A 99 -23.00 -16.94 10.58
C ASN A 99 -22.05 -15.71 10.52
N VAL A 100 -22.33 -14.75 9.63
CA VAL A 100 -21.51 -13.54 9.42
C VAL A 100 -21.24 -12.73 10.68
N TYR A 101 -22.16 -12.74 11.65
CA TYR A 101 -22.04 -11.96 12.88
C TYR A 101 -21.07 -12.56 13.89
N LYS A 102 -20.78 -13.86 13.75
CA LYS A 102 -19.95 -14.62 14.67
C LYS A 102 -18.63 -15.04 14.05
N THR A 103 -18.44 -14.78 12.75
CA THR A 103 -17.24 -15.20 12.04
C THR A 103 -16.26 -14.02 11.99
N PRO A 104 -15.19 -14.06 12.78
CA PRO A 104 -14.12 -13.05 12.73
C PRO A 104 -13.20 -13.29 11.54
N LEU A 105 -12.33 -12.31 11.29
CA LEU A 105 -11.19 -12.48 10.41
C LEU A 105 -10.23 -13.52 11.02
N ARG A 106 -9.91 -14.55 10.24
CA ARG A 106 -8.93 -15.58 10.58
C ARG A 106 -7.53 -15.07 10.25
N SER A 107 -6.58 -15.26 11.16
CA SER A 107 -5.17 -14.97 10.89
C SER A 107 -4.63 -15.84 9.76
N ILE A 108 -3.95 -15.22 8.80
CA ILE A 108 -3.22 -15.92 7.71
C ILE A 108 -2.17 -16.90 8.26
N PHE A 109 -1.63 -16.66 9.45
CA PHE A 109 -0.65 -17.55 10.08
C PHE A 109 -1.26 -18.90 10.48
N SER A 110 -2.57 -18.96 10.73
CA SER A 110 -3.26 -20.22 10.97
C SER A 110 -3.24 -21.14 9.75
N GLU A 111 -3.02 -20.61 8.55
CA GLU A 111 -2.85 -21.40 7.32
C GLU A 111 -1.38 -21.78 7.10
N LEU A 112 -0.46 -20.82 7.27
CA LEU A 112 0.97 -21.00 7.00
C LEU A 112 1.66 -22.03 7.90
N PHE A 113 1.21 -22.14 9.14
CA PHE A 113 1.80 -23.07 10.11
C PHE A 113 0.99 -24.35 10.30
N ARG A 114 0.07 -24.67 9.38
CA ARG A 114 -0.83 -25.84 9.48
C ARG A 114 -0.06 -27.13 9.78
N ASP A 115 1.08 -27.35 9.15
CA ASP A 115 1.89 -28.57 9.29
C ASP A 115 2.65 -28.66 10.64
N GLN A 116 2.74 -27.55 11.38
CA GLN A 116 3.38 -27.50 12.70
C GLN A 116 2.41 -27.84 13.83
N PHE A 117 1.12 -27.97 13.54
CA PHE A 117 0.06 -28.31 14.49
C PHE A 117 -0.64 -29.60 14.06
N LYS A 118 -1.09 -30.42 15.01
CA LYS A 118 -1.95 -31.56 14.65
C LYS A 118 -3.31 -31.06 14.15
N GLU A 119 -3.99 -31.89 13.37
CA GLU A 119 -5.36 -31.63 12.94
C GLU A 119 -6.26 -31.41 14.17
N GLY A 120 -6.93 -30.24 14.24
CA GLY A 120 -7.71 -29.81 15.41
C GLY A 120 -6.93 -29.07 16.50
N GLU A 121 -5.60 -28.97 16.41
CA GLU A 121 -4.74 -28.19 17.33
C GLU A 121 -4.31 -26.84 16.76
N ILE A 122 -4.77 -26.45 15.56
CA ILE A 122 -4.51 -25.11 15.02
C ILE A 122 -5.27 -24.12 15.90
N PRO A 123 -4.61 -23.24 16.70
CA PRO A 123 -5.35 -22.16 17.32
C PRO A 123 -5.84 -21.27 16.17
N ILE A 124 -7.17 -21.28 15.94
CA ILE A 124 -7.79 -20.31 15.04
C ILE A 124 -7.58 -18.96 15.71
N GLN A 125 -6.55 -18.23 15.25
CA GLN A 125 -6.26 -16.91 15.77
C GLN A 125 -7.19 -15.94 15.10
N ASN A 126 -8.28 -15.65 15.80
CA ASN A 126 -9.25 -14.65 15.40
C ASN A 126 -8.73 -13.28 15.83
N LEU A 127 -8.57 -12.37 14.87
CA LEU A 127 -8.02 -11.06 15.17
C LEU A 127 -9.10 -10.19 15.86
N PRO A 128 -8.79 -9.57 17.01
CA PRO A 128 -9.74 -8.67 17.63
C PRO A 128 -9.95 -7.45 16.72
N PRO A 129 -11.19 -6.94 16.60
CA PRO A 129 -11.50 -5.80 15.73
C PRO A 129 -10.83 -4.48 16.15
N VAL A 130 -10.14 -4.44 17.30
CA VAL A 130 -9.63 -3.20 17.91
C VAL A 130 -8.12 -3.08 17.73
N ALA A 131 -7.67 -1.85 17.46
CA ALA A 131 -6.27 -1.41 17.37
C ALA A 131 -5.36 -2.16 18.35
N VAL A 132 -4.26 -2.70 17.81
CA VAL A 132 -3.10 -3.29 18.49
C VAL A 132 -3.21 -3.20 20.01
N SER A 133 -3.97 -4.12 20.59
CA SER A 133 -3.89 -4.40 22.02
C SER A 133 -2.86 -5.51 22.19
N ASP A 134 -2.24 -5.58 23.37
CA ASP A 134 -1.31 -6.65 23.73
C ASP A 134 -1.92 -8.07 23.61
N LYS A 135 -3.22 -8.17 23.27
CA LYS A 135 -3.99 -9.39 23.08
C LYS A 135 -4.03 -9.92 21.64
N ILE A 136 -3.34 -9.32 20.67
CA ILE A 136 -3.25 -9.90 19.29
C ILE A 136 -2.70 -11.33 19.33
N TRP A 137 -1.88 -11.64 20.33
CA TRP A 137 -1.28 -12.95 20.53
C TRP A 137 -2.02 -13.83 21.56
N ASP A 138 -3.18 -13.40 22.07
CA ASP A 138 -3.98 -14.24 22.98
C ASP A 138 -4.62 -15.37 22.16
N THR A 139 -4.14 -16.59 22.36
CA THR A 139 -4.43 -17.79 21.56
C THR A 139 -5.85 -18.35 21.77
N ARG A 140 -6.77 -17.56 22.32
CA ARG A 140 -8.15 -17.99 22.58
C ARG A 140 -9.02 -17.70 21.36
N GLU A 141 -9.97 -18.59 21.08
CA GLU A 141 -11.02 -18.37 20.08
C GLU A 141 -11.77 -17.07 20.40
N PHE A 142 -11.39 -15.97 19.76
CA PHE A 142 -12.14 -14.72 19.83
C PHE A 142 -13.38 -14.87 18.96
N THR A 143 -14.56 -14.80 19.55
CA THR A 143 -15.81 -14.68 18.78
C THR A 143 -16.15 -13.22 18.67
N ILE A 144 -16.30 -12.71 17.44
CA ILE A 144 -16.78 -11.35 17.22
C ILE A 144 -18.29 -11.28 17.51
N THR A 145 -18.74 -10.17 18.10
CA THR A 145 -20.16 -9.93 18.38
C THR A 145 -20.70 -8.77 17.55
N ALA A 146 -22.04 -8.67 17.46
CA ALA A 146 -22.69 -7.50 16.86
C ALA A 146 -22.33 -6.19 17.60
N GLN A 147 -22.05 -6.25 18.91
CA GLN A 147 -21.63 -5.08 19.68
C GLN A 147 -20.22 -4.62 19.31
N ASP A 148 -19.32 -5.56 18.98
CA ASP A 148 -17.98 -5.22 18.50
C ASP A 148 -18.03 -4.52 17.15
N TYR A 149 -18.82 -5.03 16.20
CA TYR A 149 -19.04 -4.36 14.92
C TYR A 149 -19.69 -2.98 15.09
N ARG A 150 -20.67 -2.85 15.99
CA ARG A 150 -21.27 -1.55 16.29
C ARG A 150 -20.24 -0.56 16.81
N ARG A 151 -19.34 -0.97 17.70
CA ARG A 151 -18.25 -0.13 18.21
C ARG A 151 -17.32 0.35 17.10
N LEU A 152 -16.96 -0.53 16.17
CA LEU A 152 -16.16 -0.13 15.00
C LEU A 152 -16.88 0.89 14.13
N TYR A 153 -18.16 0.65 13.85
CA TYR A 153 -18.94 1.54 13.00
C TYR A 153 -19.21 2.89 13.66
N ASP A 154 -19.45 2.93 14.97
CA ASP A 154 -19.58 4.18 15.72
C ASP A 154 -18.28 5.00 15.68
N GLY A 155 -17.12 4.35 15.88
CA GLY A 155 -15.81 5.00 15.75
C GLY A 155 -15.53 5.50 14.32
N PHE A 156 -15.90 4.70 13.31
CA PHE A 156 -15.83 5.12 11.90
C PHE A 156 -16.68 6.35 11.63
N LYS A 157 -17.93 6.41 12.10
CA LYS A 157 -18.81 7.59 11.96
C LYS A 157 -18.24 8.83 12.65
N GLU A 158 -17.59 8.67 13.81
CA GLU A 158 -16.94 9.78 14.51
C GLU A 158 -15.77 10.35 13.72
N ASP A 159 -14.92 9.49 13.14
CA ASP A 159 -13.81 9.93 12.31
C ASP A 159 -14.27 10.49 10.96
N LEU A 160 -15.33 9.92 10.37
CA LEU A 160 -15.91 10.38 9.12
C LEU A 160 -16.34 11.84 9.19
N LYS A 161 -16.94 12.26 10.31
CA LYS A 161 -17.32 13.68 10.56
C LYS A 161 -16.12 14.63 10.45
N LYS A 162 -14.90 14.16 10.74
CA LYS A 162 -13.68 15.00 10.70
C LYS A 162 -13.23 15.31 9.28
N ILE A 163 -13.64 14.50 8.29
CA ILE A 163 -13.19 14.62 6.90
C ILE A 163 -14.28 15.16 5.96
N GLN A 164 -15.49 15.44 6.46
CA GLN A 164 -16.63 15.92 5.67
C GLN A 164 -16.40 17.27 4.96
N ASN A 165 -15.44 18.08 5.42
CA ASN A 165 -15.12 19.38 4.82
C ASN A 165 -13.92 19.31 3.84
N THR A 166 -13.50 18.11 3.44
CA THR A 166 -12.35 17.91 2.56
C THR A 166 -12.69 18.31 1.12
N LYS A 167 -12.01 19.35 0.61
CA LYS A 167 -12.37 20.01 -0.66
C LYS A 167 -11.75 19.40 -1.91
N SER A 168 -10.68 18.63 -1.77
CA SER A 168 -9.97 18.00 -2.89
C SER A 168 -10.39 16.53 -2.99
N GLU A 169 -10.56 16.05 -4.22
CA GLU A 169 -10.82 14.65 -4.54
C GLU A 169 -9.74 13.73 -3.96
N ASP A 170 -8.47 14.03 -4.20
CA ASP A 170 -7.34 13.29 -3.64
C ASP A 170 -7.37 13.26 -2.12
N ALA A 171 -7.62 14.42 -1.49
CA ALA A 171 -7.67 14.49 -0.04
C ALA A 171 -8.84 13.68 0.53
N LEU A 172 -10.00 13.68 -0.15
CA LEU A 172 -11.17 12.90 0.25
C LEU A 172 -10.90 11.40 0.11
N LEU A 173 -10.37 10.97 -1.05
CA LEU A 173 -10.02 9.59 -1.33
C LEU A 173 -8.97 9.07 -0.36
N ASN A 174 -7.89 9.81 -0.12
CA ASN A 174 -6.84 9.42 0.81
C ASN A 174 -7.35 9.35 2.25
N SER A 175 -8.23 10.28 2.64
CA SER A 175 -8.87 10.26 3.96
C SER A 175 -9.76 9.04 4.12
N LEU A 176 -10.61 8.73 3.13
CA LEU A 176 -11.47 7.55 3.16
C LEU A 176 -10.67 6.25 3.13
N ASN A 177 -9.64 6.15 2.29
CA ASN A 177 -8.72 5.01 2.26
C ASN A 177 -8.11 4.77 3.65
N TYR A 178 -7.66 5.82 4.34
CA TYR A 178 -7.14 5.72 5.70
C TYR A 178 -8.21 5.32 6.72
N LEU A 179 -9.44 5.85 6.63
CA LEU A 179 -10.53 5.44 7.52
C LEU A 179 -10.90 3.97 7.33
N LEU A 180 -10.96 3.48 6.08
CA LEU A 180 -11.18 2.07 5.78
C LEU A 180 -10.03 1.23 6.36
N MET A 181 -8.77 1.60 6.11
CA MET A 181 -7.61 0.93 6.73
C MET A 181 -7.75 0.84 8.25
N LYS A 182 -8.11 1.95 8.90
CA LYS A 182 -8.20 2.02 10.36
C LYS A 182 -9.30 1.12 10.91
N TRP A 183 -10.47 1.10 10.26
CA TRP A 183 -11.69 0.53 10.83
C TRP A 183 -12.10 -0.82 10.23
N THR A 184 -11.55 -1.23 9.08
CA THR A 184 -11.94 -2.47 8.37
C THR A 184 -10.80 -3.47 8.14
N ARG A 185 -9.56 -3.18 8.56
CA ARG A 185 -8.41 -4.12 8.46
C ARG A 185 -8.50 -5.42 9.27
N TYR A 186 -9.47 -5.51 10.19
CA TYR A 186 -9.75 -6.74 10.95
C TYR A 186 -11.17 -7.24 10.74
N VAL A 187 -11.84 -6.74 9.69
CA VAL A 187 -13.18 -7.16 9.28
C VAL A 187 -13.00 -8.11 8.08
N PRO A 188 -13.57 -9.33 8.07
CA PRO A 188 -13.43 -10.22 6.92
C PRO A 188 -14.23 -9.73 5.71
N SER A 189 -13.61 -9.76 4.53
CA SER A 189 -14.22 -9.35 3.25
C SER A 189 -15.37 -10.29 2.83
N ALA A 190 -15.13 -11.60 2.91
CA ALA A 190 -16.07 -12.66 2.62
C ALA A 190 -16.09 -13.70 3.75
N VAL A 191 -17.28 -14.24 4.04
CA VAL A 191 -17.49 -15.23 5.12
C VAL A 191 -18.18 -16.51 4.61
N TYR A 192 -18.84 -16.43 3.45
CA TYR A 192 -19.71 -17.49 2.93
C TYR A 192 -19.10 -18.32 1.81
N LEU A 193 -18.03 -17.83 1.17
CA LEU A 193 -17.50 -18.41 -0.07
C LEU A 193 -16.07 -18.95 0.06
N SER A 194 -15.40 -18.61 1.15
CA SER A 194 -13.97 -18.83 1.35
C SER A 194 -13.61 -18.81 2.82
N VAL A 195 -12.39 -19.24 3.12
CA VAL A 195 -11.76 -18.99 4.42
C VAL A 195 -11.75 -17.46 4.63
N PRO A 196 -12.26 -16.94 5.77
CA PRO A 196 -12.36 -15.51 6.01
C PRO A 196 -11.01 -14.96 6.50
N ASP A 197 -9.95 -15.06 5.70
CA ASP A 197 -8.58 -14.64 6.04
C ASP A 197 -8.13 -13.35 5.34
N ILE A 198 -8.97 -12.80 4.48
CA ILE A 198 -8.73 -11.53 3.79
C ILE A 198 -9.45 -10.38 4.50
N PRO A 199 -8.70 -9.35 4.94
CA PRO A 199 -9.31 -8.12 5.44
C PRO A 199 -10.12 -7.40 4.37
N LEU A 200 -11.25 -6.82 4.79
CA LEU A 200 -12.11 -5.99 3.95
C LEU A 200 -11.32 -4.81 3.38
N TYR A 201 -10.46 -4.16 4.16
CA TYR A 201 -9.62 -3.08 3.65
C TYR A 201 -8.71 -3.53 2.50
N ASP A 202 -7.99 -4.64 2.65
CA ASP A 202 -7.05 -5.10 1.63
C ASP A 202 -7.77 -5.52 0.33
N HIS A 203 -8.96 -6.11 0.45
CA HIS A 203 -9.83 -6.38 -0.69
C HIS A 203 -10.25 -5.07 -1.39
N LEU A 204 -10.81 -4.10 -0.65
CA LEU A 204 -11.24 -2.80 -1.21
C LEU A 204 -10.08 -2.05 -1.89
N LYS A 205 -8.91 -2.03 -1.23
CA LYS A 205 -7.70 -1.37 -1.71
C LYS A 205 -7.19 -1.99 -3.01
N THR A 206 -7.08 -3.32 -3.05
CA THR A 206 -6.60 -4.03 -4.25
C THR A 206 -7.60 -3.91 -5.40
N THR A 207 -8.90 -3.98 -5.13
CA THR A 207 -9.95 -3.75 -6.12
C THR A 207 -9.86 -2.33 -6.72
N ALA A 208 -9.62 -1.31 -5.89
CA ALA A 208 -9.39 0.06 -6.36
C ALA A 208 -8.15 0.19 -7.26
N ALA A 209 -7.03 -0.40 -6.87
CA ALA A 209 -5.79 -0.39 -7.66
C ALA A 209 -5.96 -1.12 -9.01
N MET A 210 -6.64 -2.27 -9.00
CA MET A 210 -6.94 -3.04 -10.20
C MET A 210 -7.93 -2.30 -11.11
N ALA A 211 -8.94 -1.62 -10.57
CA ALA A 211 -9.92 -0.87 -11.35
C ALA A 211 -9.26 0.26 -12.15
N LEU A 212 -8.36 1.05 -11.52
CA LEU A 212 -7.57 2.06 -12.24
C LEU A 212 -6.73 1.43 -13.36
N SER A 213 -6.09 0.29 -13.05
CA SER A 213 -5.23 -0.40 -14.01
C SER A 213 -6.01 -0.94 -15.22
N ILE A 214 -7.22 -1.48 -14.99
CA ILE A 214 -8.11 -1.96 -16.05
C ILE A 214 -8.65 -0.79 -16.89
N LEU A 215 -8.92 0.36 -16.27
CA LEU A 215 -9.44 1.55 -16.96
C LEU A 215 -8.40 2.14 -17.93
N GLU A 216 -7.14 2.26 -17.50
CA GLU A 216 -6.11 3.03 -18.23
C GLU A 216 -4.99 2.19 -18.85
N GLY A 217 -4.98 0.89 -18.57
CA GLY A 217 -3.96 -0.04 -19.04
C GLY A 217 -4.25 -0.62 -20.41
N ASP A 218 -3.19 -1.15 -21.04
CA ASP A 218 -3.28 -1.87 -22.31
C ASP A 218 -4.20 -3.09 -22.18
N LYS A 219 -5.09 -3.30 -23.15
CA LYS A 219 -6.19 -4.29 -23.07
C LYS A 219 -5.75 -5.71 -22.68
N ASP A 220 -4.62 -6.18 -23.22
CA ASP A 220 -4.13 -7.55 -23.00
C ASP A 220 -3.34 -7.68 -21.69
N LYS A 221 -2.66 -6.60 -21.27
CA LYS A 221 -1.82 -6.56 -20.08
C LYS A 221 -2.05 -5.25 -19.34
N PRO A 222 -3.18 -5.09 -18.63
CA PRO A 222 -3.54 -3.81 -18.06
C PRO A 222 -2.70 -3.43 -16.82
N PHE A 223 -1.96 -4.38 -16.24
CA PHE A 223 -1.27 -4.21 -14.96
C PHE A 223 0.24 -4.03 -15.15
N LEU A 224 0.80 -2.99 -14.55
CA LEU A 224 2.24 -2.79 -14.41
C LEU A 224 2.59 -2.99 -12.93
N LEU A 225 3.18 -4.13 -12.62
CA LEU A 225 3.61 -4.47 -11.27
C LEU A 225 5.01 -3.90 -11.05
N ILE A 226 5.12 -2.91 -10.17
CA ILE A 226 6.37 -2.19 -9.88
C ILE A 226 6.88 -2.61 -8.51
N GLY A 227 8.07 -3.18 -8.48
CA GLY A 227 8.78 -3.53 -7.26
C GLY A 227 9.93 -2.58 -7.01
N GLY A 228 10.20 -2.28 -5.74
CA GLY A 228 11.39 -1.55 -5.33
C GLY A 228 12.06 -2.17 -4.10
N ASP A 229 13.39 -2.18 -4.08
CA ASP A 229 14.21 -2.71 -2.99
C ASP A 229 15.45 -1.84 -2.76
N VAL A 230 15.59 -1.29 -1.55
CA VAL A 230 16.77 -0.54 -1.14
C VAL A 230 17.93 -1.50 -0.89
N SER A 231 18.90 -1.48 -1.79
CA SER A 231 20.16 -2.22 -1.64
C SER A 231 21.18 -1.45 -0.79
N GLY A 232 21.89 -2.18 0.09
CA GLY A 232 22.95 -1.63 0.94
C GLY A 232 22.48 -1.07 2.28
N ILE A 233 21.28 -1.43 2.77
CA ILE A 233 20.73 -0.96 4.05
C ILE A 233 21.69 -1.24 5.22
N GLN A 234 22.15 -2.48 5.37
CA GLN A 234 23.03 -2.89 6.47
C GLN A 234 24.34 -2.10 6.43
N ASP A 235 25.00 -2.08 5.27
CA ASP A 235 26.20 -1.29 5.06
C ASP A 235 25.96 0.18 5.39
N PHE A 236 24.86 0.79 4.93
CA PHE A 236 24.57 2.19 5.22
C PHE A 236 24.35 2.47 6.71
N ILE A 237 23.53 1.68 7.40
CA ILE A 237 23.19 1.91 8.81
C ILE A 237 24.41 1.75 9.71
N PHE A 238 25.19 0.68 9.51
CA PHE A 238 26.28 0.31 10.41
C PHE A 238 27.64 0.86 9.99
N TYR A 239 27.79 1.41 8.78
CA TYR A 239 29.07 1.93 8.33
C TYR A 239 29.55 3.11 9.18
N ASN A 240 30.76 2.95 9.72
CA ASN A 240 31.53 4.02 10.32
C ASN A 240 32.97 3.89 9.81
N ARG A 241 33.52 4.97 9.25
CA ARG A 241 34.87 4.92 8.67
C ARG A 241 35.95 4.83 9.75
N SER A 242 35.81 5.56 10.84
CA SER A 242 36.78 5.58 11.94
C SER A 242 36.24 4.80 13.13
N SER A 243 36.59 3.51 13.22
CA SER A 243 36.27 2.65 14.37
C SER A 243 36.90 3.13 15.68
N GLU A 244 37.99 3.91 15.60
CA GLU A 244 38.69 4.50 16.74
C GLU A 244 38.00 5.77 17.29
N ASN A 245 37.07 6.36 16.52
CA ASN A 245 36.36 7.61 16.85
C ASN A 245 34.83 7.40 16.86
N VAL A 246 34.38 6.31 17.49
CA VAL A 246 32.96 6.11 17.82
C VAL A 246 32.62 7.11 18.93
N ASP A 247 32.11 8.27 18.54
CA ASP A 247 31.59 9.25 19.49
C ASP A 247 30.24 8.80 20.07
N ASP A 248 29.84 9.41 21.19
CA ASP A 248 28.56 9.16 21.87
C ASP A 248 27.32 9.39 20.98
N LYS A 249 27.52 9.98 19.80
CA LYS A 249 26.48 10.33 18.82
C LYS A 249 26.32 9.25 17.74
N ALA A 250 27.17 8.22 17.69
CA ALA A 250 27.06 7.11 16.74
C ALA A 250 25.71 6.40 16.80
N THR A 251 25.22 6.07 17.99
CA THR A 251 23.91 5.44 18.19
C THR A 251 22.74 6.34 17.77
N LYS A 252 22.90 7.67 17.88
CA LYS A 252 21.90 8.62 17.35
C LYS A 252 21.89 8.55 15.82
N ARG A 253 23.06 8.59 15.18
CA ARG A 253 23.15 8.48 13.71
C ARG A 253 22.60 7.15 13.20
N MET A 254 22.88 6.02 13.83
CA MET A 254 22.34 4.71 13.44
C MET A 254 20.81 4.70 13.45
N ARG A 255 20.18 5.23 14.52
CA ARG A 255 18.71 5.38 14.59
C ARG A 255 18.19 6.31 13.49
N GLY A 256 18.87 7.43 13.27
CA GLY A 256 18.54 8.37 12.19
C GLY A 256 18.61 7.72 10.80
N ARG A 257 19.65 6.93 10.53
CA ARG A 257 19.81 6.19 9.27
C ARG A 257 18.73 5.13 9.08
N SER A 258 18.41 4.37 10.13
CA SER A 258 17.32 3.39 10.10
C SER A 258 15.98 4.04 9.74
N PHE A 259 15.64 5.15 10.41
CA PHE A 259 14.43 5.91 10.08
C PHE A 259 14.47 6.53 8.68
N LEU A 260 15.65 7.00 8.24
CA LEU A 260 15.85 7.57 6.91
C LEU A 260 15.58 6.56 5.78
N ILE A 261 15.86 5.27 5.97
CA ILE A 261 15.51 4.24 4.98
C ILE A 261 13.99 4.23 4.72
N ASN A 262 13.18 4.30 5.79
CA ASN A 262 11.73 4.37 5.65
C ASN A 262 11.30 5.65 4.94
N LEU A 263 11.90 6.80 5.30
CA LEU A 263 11.61 8.07 4.61
C LEU A 263 11.97 8.05 3.12
N ILE A 264 13.06 7.35 2.74
CA ILE A 264 13.46 7.20 1.33
C ILE A 264 12.43 6.37 0.58
N VAL A 265 11.96 5.26 1.18
CA VAL A 265 10.91 4.43 0.59
C VAL A 265 9.62 5.23 0.45
N ASP A 266 9.15 5.88 1.52
CA ASP A 266 7.91 6.68 1.52
C ASP A 266 7.97 7.82 0.49
N ALA A 267 9.09 8.54 0.43
CA ALA A 267 9.28 9.60 -0.55
C ALA A 267 9.33 9.07 -1.98
N THR A 268 9.93 7.89 -2.20
CA THR A 268 10.00 7.28 -3.54
C THR A 268 8.63 6.78 -3.98
N THR A 269 7.87 6.10 -3.11
CA THR A 269 6.52 5.64 -3.44
C THR A 269 5.61 6.84 -3.70
N LYS A 270 5.74 7.92 -2.91
CA LYS A 270 4.97 9.15 -3.15
C LYS A 270 5.35 9.81 -4.47
N TYR A 271 6.64 9.87 -4.79
CA TYR A 271 7.13 10.37 -6.07
C TYR A 271 6.60 9.55 -7.25
N ILE A 272 6.58 8.21 -7.14
CA ILE A 272 5.97 7.34 -8.18
C ILE A 272 4.48 7.63 -8.33
N VAL A 273 3.74 7.75 -7.22
CA VAL A 273 2.30 8.05 -7.21
C VAL A 273 2.03 9.39 -7.89
N GLU A 274 2.78 10.44 -7.57
CA GLU A 274 2.62 11.77 -8.17
C GLU A 274 3.01 11.77 -9.66
N GLU A 275 4.17 11.21 -10.00
CA GLU A 275 4.64 11.18 -11.38
C GLU A 275 3.74 10.35 -12.28
N MET A 276 3.17 9.24 -11.80
CA MET A 276 2.26 8.38 -12.58
C MET A 276 0.77 8.74 -12.40
N ASN A 277 0.46 9.81 -11.67
CA ASN A 277 -0.91 10.25 -11.33
C ASN A 277 -1.75 9.14 -10.65
N LEU A 278 -1.14 8.28 -9.85
CA LEU A 278 -1.83 7.18 -9.16
C LEU A 278 -2.57 7.68 -7.91
N TYR A 279 -3.39 6.81 -7.33
CA TYR A 279 -3.97 7.03 -6.02
C TYR A 279 -3.27 6.15 -4.96
N GLU A 280 -3.38 6.50 -3.68
CA GLU A 280 -2.73 5.75 -2.61
C GLU A 280 -3.11 4.26 -2.54
N PRO A 281 -4.32 3.80 -2.92
CA PRO A 281 -4.62 2.37 -3.03
C PRO A 281 -3.68 1.59 -3.96
N ASN A 282 -3.07 2.24 -4.95
CA ASN A 282 -2.12 1.61 -5.88
C ASN A 282 -0.81 1.18 -5.21
N VAL A 283 -0.45 1.76 -4.05
CA VAL A 283 0.70 1.32 -3.26
C VAL A 283 0.30 0.13 -2.40
N LEU A 284 0.53 -1.10 -2.88
CA LEU A 284 0.10 -2.33 -2.20
C LEU A 284 0.78 -2.50 -0.83
N TRP A 285 2.10 -2.32 -0.77
CA TRP A 285 2.83 -2.16 0.49
C TRP A 285 4.11 -1.34 0.30
N ALA A 286 4.61 -0.79 1.40
CA ALA A 286 5.92 -0.12 1.49
C ALA A 286 6.46 -0.30 2.91
N THR A 287 7.46 -1.16 3.09
CA THR A 287 8.01 -1.49 4.41
C THR A 287 9.40 -2.10 4.32
N GLY A 288 10.26 -1.85 5.31
CA GLY A 288 11.54 -2.55 5.45
C GLY A 288 12.54 -2.33 4.31
N GLY A 289 12.42 -1.22 3.56
CA GLY A 289 13.24 -0.97 2.37
C GLY A 289 12.65 -1.52 1.07
N VAL A 290 11.50 -2.21 1.12
CA VAL A 290 10.85 -2.82 -0.04
C VAL A 290 9.48 -2.20 -0.26
N PHE A 291 9.09 -2.00 -1.51
CA PHE A 291 7.73 -1.60 -1.86
C PHE A 291 7.19 -2.36 -3.07
N LEU A 292 5.87 -2.41 -3.17
CA LEU A 292 5.13 -2.99 -4.28
C LEU A 292 4.00 -2.04 -4.68
N ILE A 293 3.94 -1.67 -5.95
CA ILE A 293 2.94 -0.77 -6.53
C ILE A 293 2.29 -1.48 -7.71
N LEU A 294 0.96 -1.36 -7.82
CA LEU A 294 0.19 -1.81 -8.97
C LEU A 294 -0.30 -0.57 -9.74
N ALA A 295 0.26 -0.34 -10.93
CA ALA A 295 -0.08 0.80 -11.78
C ALA A 295 -0.74 0.35 -13.09
N PRO A 296 -1.44 1.23 -13.80
CA PRO A 296 -1.88 0.95 -15.17
C PRO A 296 -0.66 0.76 -16.09
N ASN A 297 -0.67 -0.33 -16.87
CA ASN A 297 0.36 -0.56 -17.87
C ASN A 297 0.01 0.13 -19.19
N ASN A 298 0.59 1.29 -19.42
CA ASN A 298 0.52 2.01 -20.68
C ASN A 298 1.90 2.57 -21.04
N GLU A 299 2.06 3.07 -22.27
CA GLU A 299 3.36 3.55 -22.76
C GLU A 299 3.94 4.67 -21.89
N GLU A 300 3.07 5.55 -21.39
CA GLU A 300 3.46 6.68 -20.55
C GLU A 300 4.04 6.21 -19.21
N ASN A 301 3.35 5.33 -18.48
CA ASN A 301 3.82 4.80 -17.21
C ASN A 301 5.11 3.97 -17.36
N ARG A 302 5.26 3.23 -18.48
CA ARG A 302 6.52 2.53 -18.80
C ARG A 302 7.69 3.49 -18.97
N LYS A 303 7.48 4.64 -19.64
CA LYS A 303 8.49 5.69 -19.80
C LYS A 303 8.81 6.39 -18.47
N ARG A 304 7.77 6.79 -17.71
CA ARG A 304 7.91 7.42 -16.39
C ARG A 304 8.71 6.55 -15.43
N LEU A 305 8.49 5.24 -15.44
CA LEU A 305 9.26 4.31 -14.61
C LEU A 305 10.77 4.40 -14.87
N GLN A 306 11.20 4.53 -16.13
CA GLN A 306 12.62 4.66 -16.48
C GLN A 306 13.20 5.99 -16.01
N ALA A 307 12.45 7.09 -16.13
CA ALA A 307 12.86 8.39 -15.62
C ALA A 307 13.03 8.37 -14.09
N ILE A 308 12.01 7.86 -13.37
CA ILE A 308 12.03 7.74 -11.91
C ILE A 308 13.21 6.87 -11.44
N ARG A 309 13.47 5.74 -12.11
CA ARG A 309 14.63 4.87 -11.84
C ARG A 309 15.95 5.64 -11.88
N ARG A 310 16.13 6.51 -12.87
CA ARG A 310 17.33 7.35 -13.00
C ARG A 310 17.36 8.43 -11.91
N ASP A 311 16.28 9.21 -11.77
CA ASP A 311 16.25 10.39 -10.90
C ASP A 311 16.48 10.01 -9.43
N VAL A 312 15.81 8.96 -8.96
CA VAL A 312 15.94 8.46 -7.59
C VAL A 312 17.37 7.96 -7.34
N ASN A 313 17.91 7.13 -8.23
CA ASN A 313 19.26 6.61 -8.05
C ASN A 313 20.34 7.67 -8.19
N LEU A 314 20.12 8.70 -9.01
CA LEU A 314 21.04 9.81 -9.15
C LEU A 314 21.07 10.64 -7.86
N TYR A 315 19.91 10.90 -7.27
CA TYR A 315 19.80 11.55 -5.97
C TYR A 315 20.48 10.74 -4.86
N LEU A 316 20.18 9.44 -4.76
CA LEU A 316 20.77 8.56 -3.74
C LEU A 316 22.29 8.44 -3.90
N HIS A 317 22.78 8.32 -5.14
CA HIS A 317 24.20 8.26 -5.42
C HIS A 317 24.93 9.56 -5.04
N ARG A 318 24.38 10.73 -5.39
CA ARG A 318 24.97 12.03 -5.05
C ARG A 318 24.98 12.29 -3.55
N THR A 319 23.94 11.85 -2.85
CA THR A 319 23.73 12.17 -1.42
C THR A 319 24.41 11.17 -0.48
N PHE A 320 24.31 9.87 -0.76
CA PHE A 320 24.73 8.81 0.17
C PHE A 320 25.84 7.90 -0.36
N LYS A 321 26.02 7.80 -1.70
CA LYS A 321 26.96 6.91 -2.44
C LYS A 321 26.80 5.40 -2.22
N ARG A 322 26.41 4.98 -1.02
CA ARG A 322 26.31 3.59 -0.54
C ARG A 322 24.89 3.01 -0.60
N LEU A 323 23.89 3.84 -0.85
CA LEU A 323 22.51 3.42 -1.04
C LEU A 323 22.17 3.42 -2.52
N THR A 324 21.40 2.43 -2.93
CA THR A 324 20.82 2.35 -4.27
C THR A 324 19.43 1.75 -4.12
N LEU A 325 18.47 2.29 -4.84
CA LEU A 325 17.11 1.77 -4.84
C LEU A 325 16.86 1.10 -6.17
N VAL A 326 16.84 -0.23 -6.14
CA VAL A 326 16.54 -1.03 -7.32
C VAL A 326 15.03 -0.95 -7.53
N ILE A 327 14.60 -0.45 -8.69
CA ILE A 327 13.18 -0.35 -9.05
C ILE A 327 13.01 -1.05 -10.40
N THR A 328 12.06 -1.97 -10.48
CA THR A 328 11.75 -2.70 -11.72
C THR A 328 10.26 -2.80 -11.94
N GLY A 329 9.85 -3.01 -13.18
CA GLY A 329 8.45 -3.13 -13.58
C GLY A 329 8.22 -4.39 -14.40
N MET A 330 7.07 -5.02 -14.21
CA MET A 330 6.63 -6.17 -15.00
C MET A 330 5.23 -5.93 -15.54
N GLU A 331 5.07 -6.16 -16.85
CA GLU A 331 3.77 -6.09 -17.52
C GLU A 331 3.00 -7.39 -17.28
N VAL A 332 1.79 -7.27 -16.74
CA VAL A 332 1.01 -8.39 -16.23
C VAL A 332 -0.39 -8.34 -16.84
N GLY A 333 -0.83 -9.49 -17.37
CA GLY A 333 -2.21 -9.72 -17.81
C GLY A 333 -3.05 -10.37 -16.72
N GLU A 334 -4.32 -10.65 -17.01
CA GLU A 334 -5.24 -11.29 -16.05
C GLU A 334 -4.68 -12.62 -15.51
N ASP A 335 -4.09 -13.46 -16.37
CA ASP A 335 -3.55 -14.76 -15.94
C ASP A 335 -2.41 -14.62 -14.92
N GLY A 336 -1.58 -13.58 -15.07
CA GLY A 336 -0.53 -13.29 -14.11
C GLY A 336 -1.09 -12.77 -12.78
N MET A 337 -2.20 -12.03 -12.80
CA MET A 337 -2.91 -11.69 -11.55
C MET A 337 -3.52 -12.93 -10.89
N LYS A 338 -4.11 -13.85 -11.66
CA LYS A 338 -4.64 -15.12 -11.11
C LYS A 338 -3.54 -16.01 -10.52
N GLN A 339 -2.32 -15.90 -11.02
CA GLN A 339 -1.14 -16.60 -10.52
C GLN A 339 -0.19 -15.65 -9.78
N PHE A 340 -0.75 -14.73 -8.98
CA PHE A 340 0.01 -13.64 -8.36
C PHE A 340 1.26 -14.08 -7.61
N HIS A 341 1.24 -15.24 -6.94
CA HIS A 341 2.45 -15.78 -6.27
C HIS A 341 3.63 -15.95 -7.23
N ARG A 342 3.40 -16.54 -8.42
CA ARG A 342 4.46 -16.72 -9.44
C ARG A 342 4.91 -15.40 -10.02
N THR A 343 3.94 -14.53 -10.29
CA THR A 343 4.19 -13.17 -10.78
C THR A 343 5.04 -12.38 -9.78
N LEU A 344 4.79 -12.55 -8.48
CA LEU A 344 5.55 -11.91 -7.42
C LEU A 344 6.97 -12.50 -7.31
N ASP A 345 7.11 -13.84 -7.36
CA ASP A 345 8.41 -14.51 -7.38
C ASP A 345 9.27 -14.07 -8.57
N GLU A 346 8.66 -13.95 -9.76
CA GLU A 346 9.34 -13.47 -10.96
C GLU A 346 9.78 -12.00 -10.81
N LEU A 347 8.93 -11.14 -10.25
CA LEU A 347 9.29 -9.75 -9.98
C LEU A 347 10.49 -9.65 -9.01
N PHE A 348 10.47 -10.40 -7.92
CA PHE A 348 11.58 -10.39 -6.95
C PHE A 348 12.86 -10.99 -7.51
N THR A 349 12.75 -12.02 -8.36
CA THR A 349 13.91 -12.54 -9.10
C THR A 349 14.54 -11.45 -9.97
N ARG A 350 13.72 -10.68 -10.70
CA ARG A 350 14.21 -9.53 -11.49
C ARG A 350 14.82 -8.43 -10.62
N LEU A 351 14.24 -8.16 -9.46
CA LEU A 351 14.84 -7.20 -8.50
C LEU A 351 16.23 -7.66 -8.05
N ASP A 352 16.39 -8.95 -7.77
CA ASP A 352 17.68 -9.51 -7.36
C ASP A 352 18.71 -9.46 -8.50
N GLU A 353 18.33 -9.80 -9.74
CA GLU A 353 19.20 -9.65 -10.91
C GLU A 353 19.64 -8.19 -11.14
N GLU A 354 18.73 -7.23 -10.93
CA GLU A 354 19.03 -5.82 -11.08
C GLU A 354 19.94 -5.26 -9.97
N LYS A 355 20.06 -5.94 -8.80
CA LYS A 355 21.03 -5.57 -7.75
C LYS A 355 22.48 -5.71 -8.24
N ASP A 356 22.75 -6.64 -9.16
CA ASP A 356 24.08 -6.81 -9.78
C ASP A 356 24.41 -5.68 -10.78
N ARG A 357 23.39 -4.94 -11.23
CA ARG A 357 23.49 -3.86 -12.23
C ARG A 357 22.99 -2.52 -11.69
N LYS A 358 23.08 -2.34 -10.37
CA LYS A 358 22.45 -1.22 -9.63
C LYS A 358 22.83 0.20 -10.09
N TYR A 359 23.94 0.38 -10.81
CA TYR A 359 24.36 1.70 -11.34
C TYR A 359 23.98 1.93 -12.81
N THR A 360 23.41 0.94 -13.50
CA THR A 360 22.98 1.06 -14.90
C THR A 360 22.05 2.26 -15.13
N PRO A 361 21.04 2.56 -14.28
CA PRO A 361 20.14 3.69 -14.51
C PRO A 361 20.82 5.06 -14.54
N ILE A 362 22.00 5.18 -13.94
CA ILE A 362 22.74 6.45 -13.82
C ILE A 362 24.11 6.38 -14.47
N TRP A 363 24.41 5.32 -15.22
CA TRP A 363 25.76 5.04 -15.73
C TRP A 363 26.33 6.22 -16.53
N GLU A 364 25.49 6.83 -17.38
CA GLU A 364 25.86 8.00 -18.19
C GLU A 364 26.06 9.28 -17.37
N ASP A 365 25.48 9.35 -16.17
CA ASP A 365 25.62 10.48 -15.24
C ASP A 365 26.86 10.36 -14.32
N LEU A 366 27.55 9.23 -14.35
CA LEU A 366 28.69 8.97 -13.47
C LEU A 366 30.00 9.50 -14.08
N GLU A 367 30.58 10.50 -13.42
CA GLU A 367 31.95 10.93 -13.68
C GLU A 367 32.95 9.96 -13.02
N PHE A 368 33.42 8.95 -13.75
CA PHE A 368 34.44 8.00 -13.28
C PHE A 368 35.84 8.62 -13.20
N VAL A 369 36.08 9.70 -13.96
CA VAL A 369 37.37 10.40 -14.03
C VAL A 369 37.18 11.83 -13.51
N GLY A 370 37.03 11.97 -12.20
CA GLY A 370 37.04 13.29 -11.54
C GLY A 370 38.47 13.75 -11.25
N ASP A 371 38.72 15.06 -11.38
CA ASP A 371 39.97 15.68 -10.91
C ASP A 371 40.07 15.47 -9.38
N ARG A 372 41.07 14.71 -8.91
CA ARG A 372 41.29 14.48 -7.47
C ARG A 372 41.68 15.76 -6.71
N LYS A 373 41.87 16.87 -7.42
CA LYS A 373 42.18 18.18 -6.84
C LYS A 373 40.99 18.71 -6.04
N GLY A 374 41.13 18.76 -4.72
CA GLY A 374 40.20 19.48 -3.83
C GLY A 374 39.57 18.64 -2.72
N ILE A 375 39.86 17.34 -2.62
CA ILE A 375 39.50 16.55 -1.43
C ILE A 375 40.56 16.80 -0.36
N ASN A 376 40.34 17.84 0.45
CA ASN A 376 41.26 18.15 1.55
C ASN A 376 40.96 17.31 2.80
N GLU A 377 39.68 17.09 3.10
CA GLU A 377 39.23 16.36 4.29
C GLU A 377 37.97 15.52 3.97
N ILE A 378 37.79 14.44 4.72
CA ILE A 378 36.69 13.49 4.56
C ILE A 378 35.96 13.31 5.89
N CYS A 379 34.65 13.08 5.82
CA CYS A 379 33.81 12.86 6.99
C CYS A 379 34.20 11.55 7.70
N PRO A 380 34.51 11.57 9.01
CA PRO A 380 34.90 10.38 9.76
C PRO A 380 33.76 9.37 9.96
N SER A 381 32.49 9.79 9.83
CA SER A 381 31.34 8.88 9.93
C SER A 381 31.02 8.15 8.63
N CYS A 382 30.91 8.85 7.50
CA CYS A 382 30.42 8.26 6.24
C CYS A 382 31.47 8.19 5.13
N GLY A 383 32.62 8.84 5.30
CA GLY A 383 33.69 8.86 4.31
C GLY A 383 33.44 9.78 3.11
N MET A 384 32.36 10.57 3.11
CA MET A 384 32.10 11.58 2.07
C MET A 384 33.06 12.77 2.18
N PRO A 385 33.48 13.41 1.08
CA PRO A 385 34.28 14.63 1.11
C PRO A 385 33.59 15.75 1.90
N LEU A 386 34.34 16.44 2.76
CA LEU A 386 33.82 17.61 3.48
C LEU A 386 33.82 18.84 2.56
N LYS A 387 32.72 19.59 2.56
CA LYS A 387 32.66 20.91 1.92
C LYS A 387 33.53 21.89 2.73
N LYS A 388 34.10 22.93 2.10
CA LYS A 388 34.99 23.93 2.76
C LYS A 388 34.46 24.57 4.05
N LYS A 389 33.14 24.56 4.29
CA LYS A 389 32.48 25.11 5.48
C LYS A 389 32.24 24.07 6.59
N GLU A 390 32.39 22.79 6.28
CA GLU A 390 32.23 21.68 7.22
C GLU A 390 33.58 21.45 7.92
N LYS A 391 33.54 21.29 9.25
CA LYS A 391 34.78 21.14 10.05
C LYS A 391 34.99 19.71 10.53
N GLU A 392 33.96 19.08 11.11
CA GLU A 392 34.13 17.78 11.78
C GLU A 392 33.37 16.64 11.08
N ARG A 393 32.16 16.92 10.57
CA ARG A 393 31.29 15.94 9.90
C ARG A 393 30.50 16.63 8.80
N CYS A 394 30.09 15.86 7.79
CA CYS A 394 29.26 16.37 6.71
C CYS A 394 27.83 16.66 7.16
N GLU A 395 27.14 17.53 6.42
CA GLU A 395 25.75 17.93 6.63
C GLU A 395 24.81 16.71 6.74
N THR A 396 24.98 15.69 5.89
CA THR A 396 24.18 14.46 5.94
C THR A 396 24.29 13.76 7.29
N CYS A 397 25.50 13.58 7.83
CA CYS A 397 25.69 12.93 9.13
C CYS A 397 25.17 13.76 10.31
N LEU A 398 25.19 15.08 10.21
CA LEU A 398 24.59 15.97 11.21
C LEU A 398 23.06 15.87 11.19
N ASN A 399 22.47 15.76 10.00
CA ASN A 399 21.03 15.54 9.84
C ASN A 399 20.60 14.17 10.36
N GLU A 400 21.38 13.11 10.08
CA GLU A 400 21.17 11.76 10.64
C GLU A 400 21.19 11.79 12.19
N GLU A 401 22.14 12.50 12.79
CA GLU A 401 22.24 12.64 14.24
C GLU A 401 21.02 13.35 14.83
N LYS A 402 20.61 14.48 14.22
CA LYS A 402 19.44 15.25 14.64
C LYS A 402 18.16 14.43 14.52
N LEU A 403 18.02 13.69 13.41
CA LEU A 403 16.88 12.84 13.14
C LEU A 403 16.77 11.73 14.19
N GLY A 404 17.85 11.00 14.44
CA GLY A 404 17.85 9.95 15.47
C GLY A 404 17.67 10.49 16.88
N GLY A 405 18.08 11.73 17.15
CA GLY A 405 17.77 12.43 18.40
C GLY A 405 16.27 12.69 18.60
N LYS A 406 15.56 13.07 17.53
CA LYS A 406 14.10 13.27 17.56
C LYS A 406 13.33 11.96 17.69
N VAL A 407 13.73 10.93 16.94
CA VAL A 407 13.10 9.60 17.00
C VAL A 407 13.14 9.01 18.41
N ALA A 408 14.22 9.27 19.16
CA ALA A 408 14.36 8.81 20.54
C ALA A 408 13.43 9.53 21.55
N ALA A 409 12.85 10.67 21.16
CA ALA A 409 12.02 11.51 22.01
C ALA A 409 10.51 11.40 21.69
N MET A 410 10.15 10.69 20.62
CA MET A 410 8.78 10.30 20.28
C MET A 410 8.44 9.00 21.00
#